data_AF-A0A6N2L820-F1
#
_entry.id   AF-A0A6N2L820-F1
#
_cell.length_a   1.000
_cell.length_b   1.000
_cell.length_c   1.000
_cell.angle_alpha   90.00
_cell.angle_beta   90.00
_cell.angle_gamma   90.00
#
_symmetry.space_group_name_H-M   'P 1'
#
loop_
_entity.id
_entity.type
_entity.pdbx_description
1 polymer ?
#
loop_
_entity_poly.entity_id
_entity_poly.type
_entity_poly.pdbx_seq_one_letter_code
_entity_poly.pdbx_strand_id
1 'polypeptide(L)'
;MAAYFFRPRLLLFLVALSVQVRGAGLGINYGQLADDLPTPSRDSVMLQSLNVSRLRLYDANPKVLLAFSNSNVEFIVGIGNEYLQDMADPAKAKNWVQQNLQPYLAQTKITCISVGNEVFMGNDTQLWSNLLPAMKMLYTTLVDLGLDKQVIVTTAHPYTVIGISYPPSSGTFRQDIIEYMNAILAFHSQTKSPFLINAYPFFAYKDDPTQTSLEYVLFQPNQGMTDPNTNLHYDNMLYAQVDAVYSAIKAVGYTDVEVKISETGWPSKGDPSEVGSTVQNAELYPSNLLKRIQKKEGTPAKPSVPIDIYVFALFNENLKTGATSERNYGLFYPDGTPVFNIGLQGSVPGVIYSSASNIKLTVPEFQ
;
A
#
# COMPACT_ATOMS: atom_id res chain seq x y z
N MET A 1 6.12 -78.18 -3.89
CA MET A 1 5.07 -77.28 -4.41
C MET A 1 5.51 -75.85 -4.12
N ALA A 2 5.31 -74.96 -5.09
CA ALA A 2 6.05 -73.71 -5.31
C ALA A 2 6.17 -72.75 -4.10
N ALA A 3 7.37 -72.20 -3.90
CA ALA A 3 7.63 -71.08 -3.00
C ALA A 3 7.38 -69.76 -3.72
N TYR A 4 6.45 -68.95 -3.22
CA TYR A 4 6.12 -67.64 -3.76
C TYR A 4 7.07 -66.57 -3.18
N PHE A 5 7.83 -65.92 -4.06
CA PHE A 5 8.61 -64.72 -3.73
C PHE A 5 7.68 -63.50 -3.64
N PHE A 6 7.54 -62.92 -2.44
CA PHE A 6 6.89 -61.63 -2.25
C PHE A 6 7.91 -60.51 -2.53
N ARG A 7 7.74 -59.76 -3.62
CA ARG A 7 8.46 -58.50 -3.87
C ARG A 7 7.65 -57.34 -3.29
N PRO A 8 8.19 -56.54 -2.34
CA PRO A 8 7.52 -55.32 -1.93
C PRO A 8 7.72 -54.27 -3.03
N ARG A 9 6.62 -53.74 -3.58
CA ARG A 9 6.65 -52.54 -4.44
C ARG A 9 6.72 -51.31 -3.52
N LEU A 10 7.86 -50.63 -3.55
CA LEU A 10 8.02 -49.32 -2.90
C LEU A 10 7.22 -48.29 -3.71
N LEU A 11 6.06 -47.85 -3.21
CA LEU A 11 5.37 -46.67 -3.74
C LEU A 11 6.13 -45.42 -3.28
N LEU A 12 6.87 -44.78 -4.19
CA LEU A 12 7.33 -43.41 -3.98
C LEU A 12 6.13 -42.47 -4.08
N PHE A 13 5.66 -41.95 -2.95
CA PHE A 13 4.82 -40.76 -2.94
C PHE A 13 5.70 -39.55 -3.27
N LEU A 14 5.62 -39.07 -4.51
CA LEU A 14 6.07 -37.73 -4.88
C LEU A 14 5.13 -36.73 -4.19
N VAL A 15 5.49 -36.32 -2.97
CA VAL A 15 4.92 -35.11 -2.37
C VAL A 15 5.49 -33.94 -3.18
N ALA A 16 4.71 -33.45 -4.13
CA ALA A 16 4.96 -32.15 -4.73
C ALA A 16 4.82 -31.12 -3.62
N LEU A 17 5.94 -30.71 -3.04
CA LEU A 17 6.04 -29.50 -2.23
C LEU A 17 5.71 -28.33 -3.17
N SER A 18 4.43 -27.96 -3.22
CA SER A 18 4.05 -26.63 -3.68
C SER A 18 4.66 -25.66 -2.67
N VAL A 19 5.81 -25.11 -3.02
CA VAL A 19 6.30 -23.88 -2.39
C VAL A 19 5.29 -22.82 -2.80
N GLN A 20 4.24 -22.65 -1.99
CA GLN A 20 3.46 -21.42 -2.02
C GLN A 20 4.45 -20.33 -1.63
N VAL A 21 4.91 -19.58 -2.63
CA VAL A 21 5.52 -18.27 -2.41
C VAL A 21 4.46 -17.49 -1.66
N ARG A 22 4.60 -17.39 -0.33
CA ARG A 22 3.80 -16.43 0.44
C ARG A 22 4.04 -15.09 -0.21
N GLY A 23 2.94 -14.44 -0.65
CA GLY A 23 2.99 -13.12 -1.29
C GLY A 23 3.96 -12.22 -0.53
N ALA A 24 4.75 -11.45 -1.28
CA ALA A 24 6.04 -10.89 -0.86
C ALA A 24 6.00 -9.87 0.30
N GLY A 25 4.96 -9.84 1.13
CA GLY A 25 4.72 -8.81 2.12
C GLY A 25 4.53 -7.43 1.49
N LEU A 26 4.44 -7.32 0.17
CA LEU A 26 4.29 -6.07 -0.56
C LEU A 26 2.81 -5.74 -0.72
N GLY A 27 2.41 -4.55 -0.28
CA GLY A 27 1.14 -3.94 -0.69
C GLY A 27 1.31 -3.13 -1.96
N ILE A 28 0.24 -2.95 -2.72
CA ILE A 28 0.23 -2.08 -3.91
C ILE A 28 -0.96 -1.13 -3.82
N ASN A 29 -0.75 0.14 -4.13
CA ASN A 29 -1.84 1.11 -4.32
C ASN A 29 -2.51 0.84 -5.66
N TYR A 30 -3.80 0.52 -5.64
CA TYR A 30 -4.60 0.33 -6.84
C TYR A 30 -5.40 1.61 -7.11
N GLY A 31 -4.71 2.57 -7.73
CA GLY A 31 -5.30 3.81 -8.21
C GLY A 31 -6.21 3.57 -9.43
N GLN A 32 -7.24 4.39 -9.56
CA GLN A 32 -8.28 4.26 -10.60
C GLN A 32 -8.56 5.58 -11.32
N LEU A 33 -7.70 6.59 -11.20
CA LEU A 33 -7.82 7.86 -11.92
C LEU A 33 -7.30 7.72 -13.35
N ALA A 34 -7.96 6.85 -14.13
CA ALA A 34 -7.69 6.62 -15.54
C ALA A 34 -8.96 6.14 -16.27
N ASP A 35 -9.03 6.38 -17.58
CA ASP A 35 -10.13 5.94 -18.45
C ASP A 35 -9.78 4.75 -19.35
N ASP A 36 -8.54 4.24 -19.27
CA ASP A 36 -7.99 3.17 -20.11
C ASP A 36 -7.60 1.89 -19.33
N LEU A 37 -7.91 1.82 -18.03
CA LEU A 37 -7.61 0.65 -17.19
C LEU A 37 -8.44 -0.59 -17.59
N PRO A 38 -7.94 -1.82 -17.33
CA PRO A 38 -8.73 -3.01 -17.50
C PRO A 38 -9.92 -3.04 -16.54
N THR A 39 -10.83 -3.99 -16.78
CA THR A 39 -11.93 -4.21 -15.83
C THR A 39 -11.38 -4.80 -14.53
N PRO A 40 -12.00 -4.52 -13.37
CA PRO A 40 -11.54 -5.09 -12.09
C PRO A 40 -11.42 -6.62 -12.07
N SER A 41 -12.24 -7.33 -12.87
CA SER A 41 -12.14 -8.79 -13.03
C SER A 41 -10.87 -9.25 -13.77
N ARG A 42 -10.35 -8.46 -14.71
CA ARG A 42 -9.08 -8.76 -15.38
C ARG A 42 -7.91 -8.45 -14.45
N ASP A 43 -7.99 -7.33 -13.75
CA ASP A 43 -6.98 -6.91 -12.77
C ASP A 43 -6.89 -7.90 -11.61
N SER A 44 -8.01 -8.47 -11.17
CA SER A 44 -7.98 -9.47 -10.09
C SER A 44 -7.26 -10.75 -10.49
N VAL A 45 -7.42 -11.22 -11.73
CA VAL A 45 -6.66 -12.37 -12.24
C VAL A 45 -5.18 -12.03 -12.37
N MET A 46 -4.85 -10.85 -12.90
CA MET A 46 -3.47 -10.38 -13.02
C MET A 46 -2.79 -10.32 -11.65
N LEU A 47 -3.40 -9.65 -10.68
CA LEU A 47 -2.82 -9.46 -9.35
C LEU A 47 -2.68 -10.77 -8.58
N GLN A 48 -3.61 -11.72 -8.75
CA GLN A 48 -3.46 -13.08 -8.25
C GLN A 48 -2.26 -13.80 -8.89
N SER A 49 -2.03 -13.63 -10.20
CA SER A 49 -0.86 -14.21 -10.87
C SER A 49 0.47 -13.62 -10.37
N LEU A 50 0.46 -12.37 -9.92
CA LEU A 50 1.62 -11.66 -9.36
C LEU A 50 1.88 -11.98 -7.87
N ASN A 51 1.07 -12.85 -7.25
CA ASN A 51 1.08 -13.14 -5.81
C ASN A 51 0.97 -11.88 -4.93
N VAL A 52 0.25 -10.86 -5.39
CA VAL A 52 -0.05 -9.66 -4.60
C VAL A 52 -1.11 -10.02 -3.57
N SER A 53 -0.78 -9.86 -2.29
CA SER A 53 -1.68 -10.25 -1.20
C SER A 53 -2.33 -9.07 -0.50
N ARG A 54 -1.96 -7.83 -0.83
CA ARG A 54 -2.46 -6.62 -0.16
C ARG A 54 -2.63 -5.48 -1.14
N LEU A 55 -3.79 -4.83 -1.11
CA LEU A 55 -4.13 -3.69 -1.95
C LEU A 55 -4.65 -2.52 -1.10
N ARG A 56 -4.31 -1.30 -1.53
CA ARG A 56 -4.91 -0.08 -1.00
C ARG A 56 -5.72 0.59 -2.11
N LEU A 57 -7.01 0.79 -1.85
CA LEU A 57 -7.93 1.57 -2.66
C LEU A 57 -8.10 2.95 -2.04
N TYR A 58 -8.34 3.95 -2.89
CA TYR A 58 -8.63 5.33 -2.47
C TYR A 58 -10.12 5.57 -2.23
N ASP A 59 -10.95 4.56 -2.51
CA ASP A 59 -12.38 4.52 -2.26
C ASP A 59 -12.80 3.13 -1.74
N ALA A 60 -14.10 2.84 -1.78
CA ALA A 60 -14.68 1.53 -1.52
C ALA A 60 -15.40 0.99 -2.78
N ASN A 61 -14.73 0.99 -3.94
CA ASN A 61 -15.33 0.61 -5.21
C ASN A 61 -15.93 -0.82 -5.19
N PRO A 62 -17.26 -0.96 -5.32
CA PRO A 62 -17.92 -2.26 -5.18
C PRO A 62 -17.54 -3.24 -6.29
N LYS A 63 -17.22 -2.74 -7.50
CA LYS A 63 -16.80 -3.60 -8.62
C LYS A 63 -15.45 -4.24 -8.34
N VAL A 64 -14.53 -3.51 -7.70
CA VAL A 64 -13.24 -4.03 -7.29
C VAL A 64 -13.43 -5.03 -6.16
N LEU A 65 -14.14 -4.66 -5.10
CA LEU A 65 -14.33 -5.54 -3.94
C LEU A 65 -14.97 -6.89 -4.34
N LEU A 66 -15.94 -6.88 -5.26
CA LEU A 66 -16.55 -8.12 -5.80
C LEU A 66 -15.61 -8.92 -6.70
N ALA A 67 -14.78 -8.26 -7.52
CA ALA A 67 -13.83 -8.95 -8.39
C ALA A 67 -12.75 -9.72 -7.62
N PHE A 68 -12.53 -9.37 -6.35
CA PHE A 68 -11.60 -10.03 -5.43
C PHE A 68 -12.28 -10.93 -4.39
N SER A 69 -13.57 -11.22 -4.52
CA SER A 69 -14.27 -12.17 -3.64
C SER A 69 -13.51 -13.51 -3.59
N ASN A 70 -13.25 -13.99 -2.38
CA ASN A 70 -12.55 -15.24 -2.07
C ASN A 70 -11.07 -15.32 -2.54
N SER A 71 -10.45 -14.18 -2.88
CA SER A 71 -9.05 -14.13 -3.35
C SER A 71 -7.99 -14.16 -2.23
N ASN A 72 -8.39 -14.03 -0.98
CA ASN A 72 -7.53 -13.79 0.20
C ASN A 72 -6.71 -12.49 0.17
N VAL A 73 -6.87 -11.63 -0.84
CA VAL A 73 -6.21 -10.32 -0.89
C VAL A 73 -6.79 -9.41 0.19
N GLU A 74 -5.92 -8.82 1.01
CA GLU A 74 -6.28 -7.85 2.03
C GLU A 74 -6.46 -6.46 1.44
N PHE A 75 -7.54 -5.77 1.84
CA PHE A 75 -7.83 -4.41 1.41
C PHE A 75 -7.72 -3.39 2.53
N ILE A 76 -7.04 -2.29 2.25
CA ILE A 76 -7.31 -0.98 2.82
C ILE A 76 -8.25 -0.26 1.85
N VAL A 77 -9.41 0.21 2.32
CA VAL A 77 -10.33 1.05 1.53
C VAL A 77 -10.26 2.49 1.99
N GLY A 78 -10.45 3.42 1.06
CA GLY A 78 -10.34 4.86 1.33
C GLY A 78 -11.70 5.53 1.53
N ILE A 79 -11.69 6.62 2.28
CA ILE A 79 -12.74 7.64 2.29
C ILE A 79 -12.11 8.95 1.86
N GLY A 80 -12.62 9.52 0.77
CA GLY A 80 -12.15 10.80 0.24
C GLY A 80 -12.27 11.96 1.23
N ASN A 81 -11.41 12.96 1.06
CA ASN A 81 -11.35 14.16 1.92
C ASN A 81 -12.69 14.92 1.92
N GLU A 82 -13.39 14.93 0.79
CA GLU A 82 -14.70 15.54 0.59
C GLU A 82 -15.80 14.95 1.48
N TYR A 83 -15.61 13.74 2.04
CA TYR A 83 -16.58 13.07 2.90
C TYR A 83 -16.29 13.20 4.40
N LEU A 84 -15.20 13.87 4.81
CA LEU A 84 -14.82 13.92 6.24
C LEU A 84 -15.90 14.54 7.12
N GLN A 85 -16.52 15.64 6.69
CA GLN A 85 -17.62 16.25 7.45
C GLN A 85 -18.80 15.28 7.60
N ASP A 86 -19.13 14.58 6.52
CA ASP A 86 -20.24 13.62 6.50
C ASP A 86 -19.97 12.41 7.37
N MET A 87 -18.73 11.94 7.42
CA MET A 87 -18.35 10.80 8.25
C MET A 87 -18.27 11.13 9.74
N ALA A 88 -18.33 12.41 10.13
CA ALA A 88 -18.51 12.81 11.52
C ALA A 88 -19.98 12.70 11.99
N ASP A 89 -20.95 12.58 11.07
CA ASP A 89 -22.36 12.38 11.38
C ASP A 89 -22.68 10.89 11.62
N PRO A 90 -23.31 10.50 12.74
CA PRO A 90 -23.59 9.11 13.06
C PRO A 90 -24.44 8.37 12.02
N ALA A 91 -25.47 9.02 11.47
CA ALA A 91 -26.37 8.39 10.52
C ALA A 91 -25.67 8.18 9.18
N LYS A 92 -24.91 9.18 8.72
CA LYS A 92 -24.13 9.08 7.48
C LYS A 92 -22.99 8.07 7.57
N ALA A 93 -22.23 8.05 8.67
CA ALA A 93 -21.16 7.08 8.89
C ALA A 93 -21.71 5.64 8.91
N LYS A 94 -22.81 5.41 9.65
CA LYS A 94 -23.49 4.12 9.67
C LYS A 94 -23.98 3.69 8.28
N ASN A 95 -24.63 4.59 7.55
CA ASN A 95 -25.07 4.33 6.19
C ASN A 95 -23.90 3.98 5.26
N TRP A 96 -22.78 4.69 5.37
CA TRP A 96 -21.59 4.44 4.57
C TRP A 96 -21.03 3.03 4.84
N VAL A 97 -20.89 2.63 6.10
CA VAL A 97 -20.39 1.28 6.47
C VAL A 97 -21.34 0.19 5.96
N GLN A 98 -22.64 0.37 6.15
CA GLN A 98 -23.64 -0.62 5.73
C GLN A 98 -23.75 -0.77 4.22
N GLN A 99 -23.49 0.28 3.44
CA GLN A 99 -23.61 0.25 1.99
C GLN A 99 -22.30 -0.14 1.29
N ASN A 100 -21.17 0.37 1.76
CA ASN A 100 -19.89 0.27 1.05
C ASN A 100 -18.95 -0.79 1.60
N LEU A 101 -19.18 -1.26 2.83
CA LEU A 101 -18.28 -2.21 3.50
C LEU A 101 -18.97 -3.53 3.82
N GLN A 102 -20.03 -3.49 4.62
CA GLN A 102 -20.70 -4.66 5.18
C GLN A 102 -21.11 -5.73 4.14
N PRO A 103 -21.60 -5.39 2.94
CA PRO A 103 -22.00 -6.38 1.94
C PRO A 103 -20.83 -7.26 1.44
N TYR A 104 -19.58 -6.80 1.58
CA TYR A 104 -18.40 -7.45 1.01
C TYR A 104 -17.57 -8.21 2.05
N LEU A 105 -17.69 -7.89 3.34
CA LEU A 105 -16.82 -8.41 4.42
C LEU A 105 -16.81 -9.93 4.57
N ALA A 106 -17.85 -10.63 4.10
CA ALA A 106 -17.94 -12.08 4.16
C ALA A 106 -17.08 -12.80 3.12
N GLN A 107 -16.78 -12.14 1.99
CA GLN A 107 -16.07 -12.75 0.84
C GLN A 107 -14.78 -12.02 0.51
N THR A 108 -14.66 -10.75 0.87
CA THR A 108 -13.50 -9.90 0.55
C THR A 108 -12.86 -9.45 1.86
N LYS A 109 -11.54 -9.65 1.96
CA LYS A 109 -10.79 -9.42 3.20
C LYS A 109 -10.46 -7.93 3.37
N ILE A 110 -11.47 -7.12 3.63
CA ILE A 110 -11.28 -5.71 3.99
C ILE A 110 -10.87 -5.65 5.46
N THR A 111 -9.72 -5.03 5.74
CA THR A 111 -9.10 -5.03 7.07
C THR A 111 -8.94 -3.63 7.65
N CYS A 112 -9.07 -2.59 6.82
CA CYS A 112 -8.79 -1.23 7.24
C CYS A 112 -9.59 -0.21 6.43
N ILE A 113 -10.07 0.84 7.09
CA ILE A 113 -10.56 2.08 6.49
C ILE A 113 -9.49 3.16 6.69
N SER A 114 -9.00 3.74 5.61
CA SER A 114 -8.17 4.95 5.61
C SER A 114 -9.08 6.17 5.44
N VAL A 115 -9.29 6.92 6.52
CA VAL A 115 -10.16 8.10 6.56
C VAL A 115 -9.37 9.32 6.10
N GLY A 116 -9.73 9.87 4.95
CA GLY A 116 -8.96 10.91 4.29
C GLY A 116 -7.63 10.41 3.71
N ASN A 117 -7.05 11.24 2.86
CA ASN A 117 -5.71 11.07 2.31
C ASN A 117 -5.01 12.43 2.27
N GLU A 118 -3.88 12.50 2.94
CA GLU A 118 -3.01 13.66 3.00
C GLU A 118 -3.67 14.98 3.46
N VAL A 119 -4.61 14.90 4.40
CA VAL A 119 -5.44 16.02 4.87
C VAL A 119 -4.62 17.27 5.29
N PHE A 120 -3.41 17.08 5.81
CA PHE A 120 -2.52 18.15 6.29
C PHE A 120 -1.51 18.68 5.25
N MET A 121 -1.68 18.32 3.97
CA MET A 121 -0.81 18.79 2.88
C MET A 121 -1.06 20.28 2.54
N GLY A 122 -2.32 20.71 2.56
CA GLY A 122 -2.72 22.11 2.35
C GLY A 122 -3.16 22.79 3.65
N ASN A 123 -3.64 24.04 3.57
CA ASN A 123 -3.99 24.88 4.72
C ASN A 123 -5.50 24.94 5.02
N ASP A 124 -6.26 23.91 4.65
CA ASP A 124 -7.70 23.84 4.91
C ASP A 124 -7.96 23.40 6.35
N THR A 125 -8.07 24.39 7.25
CA THR A 125 -8.30 24.16 8.68
C THR A 125 -9.66 23.52 8.97
N GLN A 126 -10.64 23.69 8.09
CA GLN A 126 -11.93 23.01 8.20
C GLN A 126 -11.75 21.51 7.93
N LEU A 127 -10.98 21.16 6.90
CA LEU A 127 -10.67 19.77 6.60
C LEU A 127 -9.85 19.12 7.73
N TRP A 128 -8.86 19.83 8.27
CA TRP A 128 -8.05 19.38 9.41
C TRP A 128 -8.92 19.04 10.63
N SER A 129 -9.85 19.94 10.97
CA SER A 129 -10.74 19.77 12.13
C SER A 129 -11.78 18.65 11.94
N ASN A 130 -12.12 18.29 10.71
CA ASN A 130 -13.09 17.23 10.41
C ASN A 130 -12.49 15.81 10.50
N LEU A 131 -11.16 15.67 10.38
CA LEU A 131 -10.53 14.35 10.27
C LEU A 131 -10.73 13.46 11.49
N LEU A 132 -10.33 13.93 12.68
CA LEU A 132 -10.43 13.10 13.89
C LEU A 132 -11.88 12.77 14.28
N PRO A 133 -12.86 13.70 14.21
CA PRO A 133 -14.27 13.37 14.38
C PRO A 133 -14.75 12.26 13.43
N ALA A 134 -14.39 12.30 12.15
CA ALA A 134 -14.72 11.25 11.18
C ALA A 134 -14.12 9.89 11.57
N MET A 135 -12.83 9.86 11.94
CA MET A 135 -12.16 8.63 12.39
C MET A 135 -12.85 8.02 13.62
N LYS A 136 -13.16 8.85 14.63
CA LYS A 136 -13.84 8.41 15.85
C LYS A 136 -15.23 7.88 15.56
N MET A 137 -16.00 8.57 14.71
CA MET A 137 -17.36 8.17 14.39
C MET A 137 -17.40 6.85 13.62
N LEU A 138 -16.52 6.66 12.64
CA LEU A 138 -16.39 5.40 11.92
C LEU A 138 -15.94 4.26 12.83
N TYR A 139 -14.99 4.49 13.73
CA TYR A 139 -14.57 3.48 14.71
C TYR A 139 -15.74 3.07 15.62
N THR A 140 -16.46 4.03 16.21
CA THR A 140 -17.64 3.75 17.03
C THR A 140 -18.71 2.99 16.23
N THR A 141 -18.95 3.38 14.97
CA THR A 141 -19.88 2.69 14.07
C THR A 141 -19.48 1.23 13.85
N LEU A 142 -18.18 0.95 13.67
CA LEU A 142 -17.69 -0.43 13.54
C LEU A 142 -17.87 -1.21 14.84
N VAL A 143 -17.63 -0.60 16.01
CA VAL A 143 -17.88 -1.23 17.32
C VAL A 143 -19.37 -1.57 17.49
N ASP A 144 -20.27 -0.63 17.19
CA ASP A 144 -21.72 -0.82 17.31
C ASP A 144 -22.25 -1.92 16.39
N LEU A 145 -21.59 -2.13 15.24
CA LEU A 145 -21.92 -3.19 14.29
C LEU A 145 -21.16 -4.51 14.57
N GLY A 146 -20.27 -4.55 15.57
CA GLY A 146 -19.45 -5.72 15.90
C GLY A 146 -18.36 -6.04 14.86
N LEU A 147 -17.91 -5.04 14.10
CA LEU A 147 -16.94 -5.14 13.01
C LEU A 147 -15.53 -4.67 13.40
N ASP A 148 -15.35 -4.09 14.59
CA ASP A 148 -14.08 -3.51 15.07
C ASP A 148 -12.94 -4.53 15.25
N LYS A 149 -13.27 -5.82 15.31
CA LYS A 149 -12.26 -6.91 15.33
C LYS A 149 -11.77 -7.32 13.95
N GLN A 150 -12.51 -6.98 12.90
CA GLN A 150 -12.17 -7.29 11.52
C GLN A 150 -11.58 -6.08 10.80
N VAL A 151 -12.10 -4.88 11.07
CA VAL A 151 -11.77 -3.66 10.35
C VAL A 151 -11.28 -2.60 11.33
N ILE A 152 -10.06 -2.11 11.11
CA ILE A 152 -9.50 -0.98 11.86
C ILE A 152 -9.73 0.34 11.12
N VAL A 153 -9.59 1.46 11.85
CA VAL A 153 -9.66 2.81 11.29
C VAL A 153 -8.32 3.52 11.47
N THR A 154 -7.84 4.14 10.40
CA THR A 154 -6.63 4.96 10.38
C THR A 154 -6.80 6.12 9.40
N THR A 155 -5.73 6.90 9.16
CA THR A 155 -5.64 7.97 8.17
C THR A 155 -4.22 8.01 7.61
N ALA A 156 -4.08 8.41 6.34
CA ALA A 156 -2.79 8.53 5.66
C ALA A 156 -2.30 9.98 5.62
N HIS A 157 -1.08 10.19 6.07
CA HIS A 157 -0.46 11.52 6.16
C HIS A 157 0.59 11.71 5.04
N PRO A 158 0.75 12.94 4.49
CA PRO A 158 1.91 13.23 3.66
C PRO A 158 3.15 13.30 4.55
N TYR A 159 4.34 13.06 4.02
CA TYR A 159 5.58 13.26 4.78
C TYR A 159 5.77 14.71 5.28
N THR A 160 5.10 15.68 4.64
CA THR A 160 5.14 17.10 5.01
C THR A 160 4.47 17.43 6.35
N VAL A 161 3.90 16.47 7.07
CA VAL A 161 3.51 16.66 8.49
C VAL A 161 4.71 16.73 9.43
N ILE A 162 5.87 16.29 8.97
CA ILE A 162 7.14 16.36 9.71
C ILE A 162 7.75 17.75 9.52
N GLY A 163 8.08 18.41 10.64
CA GLY A 163 8.75 19.71 10.68
C GLY A 163 10.26 19.56 10.62
N ILE A 164 10.86 18.99 11.67
CA ILE A 164 12.28 18.62 11.68
C ILE A 164 12.38 17.14 11.33
N SER A 165 13.26 16.79 10.39
CA SER A 165 13.49 15.40 9.97
C SER A 165 14.95 14.99 9.91
N TYR A 166 15.88 15.94 10.06
CA TYR A 166 17.32 15.69 10.09
C TYR A 166 17.97 16.25 11.37
N PRO A 167 18.78 15.44 12.09
CA PRO A 167 18.92 14.00 11.89
C PRO A 167 17.61 13.25 12.26
N PRO A 168 17.41 11.99 11.82
CA PRO A 168 16.16 11.25 12.07
C PRO A 168 15.72 11.23 13.54
N SER A 169 16.65 11.09 14.48
CA SER A 169 16.38 11.12 15.93
C SER A 169 15.82 12.45 16.46
N SER A 170 15.94 13.54 15.70
CA SER A 170 15.40 14.86 16.00
C SER A 170 14.03 15.11 15.36
N GLY A 171 13.40 14.06 14.81
CA GLY A 171 12.08 14.12 14.20
C GLY A 171 11.04 14.85 15.05
N THR A 172 10.34 15.82 14.48
CA THR A 172 9.19 16.51 15.11
C THR A 172 8.06 16.71 14.10
N PHE A 173 6.81 16.79 14.57
CA PHE A 173 5.72 17.27 13.72
C PHE A 173 5.82 18.78 13.51
N ARG A 174 5.23 19.30 12.42
CA ARG A 174 5.09 20.75 12.25
C ARG A 174 4.26 21.34 13.40
N GLN A 175 4.64 22.53 13.84
CA GLN A 175 4.04 23.18 15.00
C GLN A 175 2.59 23.63 14.76
N ASP A 176 2.23 23.97 13.53
CA ASP A 176 0.88 24.43 13.12
C ASP A 176 -0.19 23.33 13.25
N ILE A 177 0.21 22.05 13.20
CA ILE A 177 -0.71 20.90 13.25
C ILE A 177 -0.52 20.02 14.50
N ILE A 178 0.38 20.39 15.41
CA ILE A 178 0.82 19.49 16.50
C ILE A 178 -0.32 19.07 17.43
N GLU A 179 -1.30 19.96 17.66
CA GLU A 179 -2.48 19.64 18.47
C GLU A 179 -3.36 18.57 17.79
N TYR A 180 -3.55 18.67 16.48
CA TYR A 180 -4.26 17.64 15.70
C TYR A 180 -3.49 16.32 15.70
N MET A 181 -2.17 16.36 15.48
CA MET A 181 -1.32 15.17 15.50
C MET A 181 -1.37 14.46 16.85
N ASN A 182 -1.26 15.19 17.96
CA ASN A 182 -1.35 14.61 19.29
C ASN A 182 -2.71 13.92 19.52
N ALA A 183 -3.81 14.56 19.13
CA ALA A 183 -5.14 13.99 19.29
C ALA A 183 -5.39 12.75 18.39
N ILE A 184 -4.81 12.73 17.18
CA ILE A 184 -4.84 11.59 16.25
C ILE A 184 -3.98 10.43 16.79
N LEU A 185 -2.79 10.71 17.34
CA LEU A 185 -1.94 9.70 17.97
C LEU A 185 -2.57 9.10 19.23
N ALA A 186 -3.30 9.91 20.02
CA ALA A 186 -4.11 9.40 21.13
C ALA A 186 -5.13 8.36 20.64
N PHE A 187 -5.79 8.63 19.50
CA PHE A 187 -6.72 7.70 18.89
C PHE A 187 -6.03 6.42 18.39
N HIS A 188 -4.89 6.53 17.70
CA HIS A 188 -4.10 5.37 17.26
C HIS A 188 -3.66 4.50 18.44
N SER A 189 -3.14 5.11 19.51
CA SER A 189 -2.73 4.41 20.72
C SER A 189 -3.91 3.71 21.42
N GLN A 190 -5.08 4.34 21.50
CA GLN A 190 -6.28 3.75 22.11
C GLN A 190 -6.86 2.60 21.29
N THR A 191 -6.91 2.75 19.97
CA THR A 191 -7.54 1.77 19.05
C THR A 191 -6.56 0.72 18.52
N LYS A 192 -5.27 0.86 18.84
CA LYS A 192 -4.18 0.02 18.33
C LYS A 192 -4.12 -0.01 16.79
N SER A 193 -4.45 1.12 16.16
CA SER A 193 -4.30 1.30 14.72
C SER A 193 -2.96 1.95 14.37
N PRO A 194 -2.39 1.67 13.19
CA PRO A 194 -1.10 2.23 12.79
C PRO A 194 -1.26 3.68 12.32
N PHE A 195 -0.16 4.43 12.40
CA PHE A 195 0.02 5.71 11.73
C PHE A 195 0.50 5.46 10.30
N LEU A 196 -0.31 5.85 9.30
CA LEU A 196 0.05 5.67 7.90
C LEU A 196 0.77 6.91 7.36
N ILE A 197 1.93 6.70 6.72
CA ILE A 197 2.73 7.77 6.12
C ILE A 197 2.95 7.50 4.62
N ASN A 198 2.71 8.52 3.80
CA ASN A 198 3.11 8.56 2.40
C ASN A 198 4.52 9.14 2.34
N ALA A 199 5.52 8.31 2.05
CA ALA A 199 6.94 8.67 2.13
C ALA A 199 7.65 8.41 0.81
N TYR A 200 8.16 9.48 0.20
CA TYR A 200 8.76 9.46 -1.14
C TYR A 200 10.15 10.09 -1.11
N PRO A 201 11.23 9.29 -1.04
CA PRO A 201 12.61 9.75 -1.23
C PRO A 201 12.81 10.49 -2.57
N PHE A 202 12.00 10.15 -3.58
CA PHE A 202 11.97 10.83 -4.87
C PHE A 202 11.87 12.36 -4.74
N PHE A 203 10.96 12.88 -3.89
CA PHE A 203 10.76 14.33 -3.79
C PHE A 203 11.98 15.04 -3.21
N ALA A 204 12.67 14.45 -2.23
CA ALA A 204 13.91 15.02 -1.69
C ALA A 204 15.01 15.11 -2.75
N TYR A 205 15.17 14.04 -3.56
CA TYR A 205 16.13 14.05 -4.67
C TYR A 205 15.74 15.02 -5.77
N LYS A 206 14.44 15.08 -6.11
CA LYS A 206 13.92 16.02 -7.11
C LYS A 206 14.20 17.47 -6.72
N ASP A 207 14.03 17.81 -5.46
CA ASP A 207 14.15 19.19 -4.96
C ASP A 207 15.60 19.64 -4.77
N ASP A 208 16.51 18.74 -4.37
CA ASP A 208 17.95 19.02 -4.26
C ASP A 208 18.80 17.83 -4.73
N PRO A 209 18.93 17.61 -6.05
CA PRO A 209 19.70 16.50 -6.61
C PRO A 209 21.21 16.68 -6.44
N THR A 210 21.66 17.87 -6.04
CA THR A 210 23.08 18.18 -5.82
C THR A 210 23.57 17.76 -4.45
N GLN A 211 22.71 17.87 -3.43
CA GLN A 211 23.02 17.51 -2.05
C GLN A 211 22.44 16.16 -1.66
N THR A 212 21.42 15.67 -2.39
CA THR A 212 20.82 14.36 -2.16
C THR A 212 21.46 13.32 -3.08
N SER A 213 22.20 12.36 -2.52
CA SER A 213 22.76 11.25 -3.30
C SER A 213 21.65 10.40 -3.92
N LEU A 214 21.74 10.17 -5.24
CA LEU A 214 20.82 9.29 -5.96
C LEU A 214 20.88 7.85 -5.42
N GLU A 215 22.08 7.37 -5.09
CA GLU A 215 22.29 6.04 -4.55
C GLU A 215 21.60 5.86 -3.18
N TYR A 216 21.65 6.88 -2.34
CA TYR A 216 21.00 6.90 -1.02
C TYR A 216 19.47 6.82 -1.10
N VAL A 217 18.86 7.45 -2.10
CA VAL A 217 17.40 7.39 -2.29
C VAL A 217 16.94 6.17 -3.10
N LEU A 218 17.84 5.47 -3.80
CA LEU A 218 17.54 4.27 -4.59
C LEU A 218 17.96 2.95 -3.92
N PHE A 219 18.35 2.97 -2.64
CA PHE A 219 18.87 1.81 -1.89
C PHE A 219 20.10 1.15 -2.55
N GLN A 220 20.89 1.93 -3.28
CA GLN A 220 22.15 1.47 -3.87
C GLN A 220 23.30 1.63 -2.88
N PRO A 221 24.44 0.94 -3.06
CA PRO A 221 25.62 1.14 -2.20
C PRO A 221 26.06 2.60 -2.16
N ASN A 222 26.14 3.17 -0.96
CA ASN A 222 26.51 4.56 -0.72
C ASN A 222 27.13 4.71 0.68
N GLN A 223 27.61 5.90 1.03
CA GLN A 223 28.21 6.17 2.34
C GLN A 223 27.20 6.25 3.48
N GLY A 224 25.91 6.37 3.16
CA GLY A 224 24.81 6.56 4.11
C GLY A 224 24.96 7.85 4.90
N MET A 225 24.23 7.91 6.00
CA MET A 225 24.41 8.92 7.03
C MET A 225 24.38 8.26 8.41
N THR A 226 25.17 8.79 9.33
CA THR A 226 25.16 8.35 10.73
C THR A 226 24.49 9.43 11.57
N ASP A 227 23.44 9.06 12.27
CA ASP A 227 22.69 9.98 13.12
C ASP A 227 23.58 10.38 14.32
N PRO A 228 23.91 11.66 14.50
CA PRO A 228 24.89 12.10 15.50
C PRO A 228 24.39 11.96 16.95
N ASN A 229 23.09 11.83 17.17
CA ASN A 229 22.52 11.72 18.51
C ASN A 229 22.43 10.26 18.96
N THR A 230 22.24 9.33 18.02
CA THR A 230 21.97 7.91 18.32
C THR A 230 23.05 6.96 17.81
N ASN A 231 23.96 7.43 16.96
CA ASN A 231 24.93 6.62 16.20
C ASN A 231 24.30 5.55 15.30
N LEU A 232 22.99 5.65 15.02
CA LEU A 232 22.32 4.77 14.07
C LEU A 232 22.75 5.13 12.65
N HIS A 233 23.12 4.13 11.88
CA HIS A 233 23.52 4.29 10.49
C HIS A 233 22.33 4.01 9.57
N TYR A 234 22.04 4.97 8.69
CA TYR A 234 21.02 4.86 7.66
C TYR A 234 21.72 4.78 6.31
N ASP A 235 21.60 3.64 5.64
CA ASP A 235 22.13 3.42 4.30
C ASP A 235 21.13 3.82 3.19
N ASN A 236 19.91 4.24 3.57
CA ASN A 236 18.88 4.69 2.65
C ASN A 236 17.94 5.74 3.28
N MET A 237 17.39 6.61 2.43
CA MET A 237 16.55 7.71 2.89
C MET A 237 15.18 7.26 3.43
N LEU A 238 14.55 6.24 2.85
CA LEU A 238 13.21 5.82 3.28
C LEU A 238 13.21 5.39 4.76
N TYR A 239 14.26 4.70 5.21
CA TYR A 239 14.39 4.26 6.60
C TYR A 239 14.64 5.45 7.52
N ALA A 240 15.47 6.41 7.08
CA ALA A 240 15.67 7.66 7.79
C ALA A 240 14.36 8.46 7.94
N GLN A 241 13.53 8.49 6.89
CA GLN A 241 12.22 9.14 6.91
C GLN A 241 11.27 8.47 7.91
N VAL A 242 11.16 7.14 7.88
CA VAL A 242 10.32 6.39 8.83
C VAL A 242 10.77 6.59 10.28
N ASP A 243 12.08 6.58 10.54
CA ASP A 243 12.59 6.79 11.91
C ASP A 243 12.47 8.25 12.38
N ALA A 244 12.44 9.21 11.46
CA ALA A 244 12.05 10.59 11.78
C ALA A 244 10.57 10.66 12.21
N VAL A 245 9.67 9.91 11.56
CA VAL A 245 8.26 9.82 12.00
C VAL A 245 8.17 9.17 13.38
N TYR A 246 8.87 8.05 13.63
CA TYR A 246 8.89 7.43 14.96
C TYR A 246 9.43 8.40 16.04
N SER A 247 10.45 9.19 15.71
CA SER A 247 11.00 10.18 16.62
C SER A 247 10.01 11.32 16.90
N ALA A 248 9.27 11.78 15.87
CA ALA A 248 8.21 12.78 16.04
C ALA A 248 7.06 12.28 16.92
N ILE A 249 6.61 11.04 16.72
CA ILE A 249 5.60 10.38 17.55
C ILE A 249 6.08 10.27 19.02
N LYS A 250 7.34 9.89 19.22
CA LYS A 250 7.96 9.80 20.55
C LYS A 250 8.08 11.16 21.22
N ALA A 251 8.40 12.22 20.47
CA ALA A 251 8.53 13.57 20.99
C ALA A 251 7.22 14.12 21.58
N VAL A 252 6.06 13.65 21.08
CA VAL A 252 4.73 14.00 21.62
C VAL A 252 4.17 12.95 22.60
N GLY A 253 5.00 11.99 23.03
CA GLY A 253 4.72 11.13 24.17
C GLY A 253 4.20 9.71 23.87
N TYR A 254 4.16 9.29 22.61
CA TYR A 254 3.68 7.95 22.23
C TYR A 254 4.83 7.03 21.82
N THR A 255 4.77 5.77 22.21
CA THR A 255 5.79 4.76 21.87
C THR A 255 5.22 3.44 21.37
N ASP A 256 3.89 3.30 21.44
CA ASP A 256 3.12 2.11 21.10
C ASP A 256 2.41 2.20 19.73
N VAL A 257 2.52 3.35 19.04
CA VAL A 257 1.96 3.54 17.70
C VAL A 257 2.95 3.03 16.65
N GLU A 258 2.52 2.04 15.86
CA GLU A 258 3.26 1.51 14.72
C GLU A 258 3.17 2.49 13.53
N VAL A 259 4.26 2.67 12.79
CA VAL A 259 4.29 3.43 11.55
C VAL A 259 4.31 2.46 10.37
N LYS A 260 3.43 2.68 9.40
CA LYS A 260 3.39 1.92 8.13
C LYS A 260 3.43 2.88 6.95
N ILE A 261 4.08 2.46 5.87
CA ILE A 261 4.18 3.26 4.65
C ILE A 261 2.97 2.94 3.78
N SER A 262 2.04 3.88 3.68
CA SER A 262 0.82 3.72 2.89
C SER A 262 0.98 4.05 1.42
N GLU A 263 2.06 4.74 1.07
CA GLU A 263 2.51 5.01 -0.29
C GLU A 263 4.02 5.26 -0.31
N THR A 264 4.68 4.67 -1.31
CA THR A 264 6.01 5.08 -1.76
C THR A 264 6.22 4.63 -3.20
N GLY A 265 6.93 5.41 -4.00
CA GLY A 265 7.09 5.13 -5.43
C GLY A 265 8.12 6.02 -6.10
N TRP A 266 8.35 5.76 -7.38
CA TRP A 266 9.27 6.54 -8.20
C TRP A 266 8.74 6.64 -9.63
N PRO A 267 8.54 7.85 -10.19
CA PRO A 267 7.94 8.00 -11.50
C PRO A 267 8.92 7.61 -12.61
N SER A 268 8.42 6.90 -13.62
CA SER A 268 9.18 6.46 -14.80
C SER A 268 9.43 7.57 -15.83
N LYS A 269 8.69 8.67 -15.73
CA LYS A 269 8.76 9.84 -16.59
C LYS A 269 8.22 11.05 -15.85
N GLY A 270 8.86 12.21 -15.99
CA GLY A 270 8.41 13.47 -15.39
C GLY A 270 8.64 14.66 -16.30
N ASP A 271 8.27 15.85 -15.84
CA ASP A 271 8.60 17.12 -16.49
C ASP A 271 10.13 17.36 -16.48
N PRO A 272 10.67 18.27 -17.31
CA PRO A 272 12.11 18.56 -17.31
C PRO A 272 12.67 19.00 -15.93
N SER A 273 11.83 19.57 -15.06
CA SER A 273 12.18 19.95 -13.69
C SER A 273 12.15 18.78 -12.70
N GLU A 274 11.63 17.62 -13.08
CA GLU A 274 11.47 16.46 -12.21
C GLU A 274 12.67 15.51 -12.32
N VAL A 275 13.85 16.03 -11.95
CA VAL A 275 15.12 15.32 -12.05
C VAL A 275 15.03 13.96 -11.36
N GLY A 276 15.53 12.93 -12.04
CA GLY A 276 15.48 11.55 -11.55
C GLY A 276 14.29 10.73 -12.04
N SER A 277 13.27 11.34 -12.66
CA SER A 277 12.10 10.63 -13.21
C SER A 277 12.43 9.87 -14.50
N THR A 278 13.05 8.70 -14.36
CA THR A 278 13.47 7.85 -15.48
C THR A 278 13.01 6.41 -15.27
N VAL A 279 12.79 5.67 -16.35
CA VAL A 279 12.44 4.24 -16.30
C VAL A 279 13.47 3.45 -15.50
N GLN A 280 14.78 3.75 -15.65
CA GLN A 280 15.84 3.08 -14.91
C GLN A 280 15.74 3.29 -13.39
N ASN A 281 15.49 4.52 -12.94
CA ASN A 281 15.36 4.78 -11.50
C ASN A 281 14.04 4.22 -10.95
N ALA A 282 12.97 4.29 -11.74
CA ALA A 282 11.67 3.70 -11.42
C ALA A 282 11.72 2.16 -11.36
N GLU A 283 12.64 1.52 -12.08
CA GLU A 283 12.92 0.09 -11.92
C GLU A 283 13.73 -0.16 -10.64
N LEU A 284 14.81 0.59 -10.41
CA LEU A 284 15.73 0.38 -9.31
C LEU A 284 15.05 0.54 -7.94
N TYR A 285 14.25 1.59 -7.75
CA TYR A 285 13.65 1.93 -6.46
C TYR A 285 12.78 0.78 -5.88
N PRO A 286 11.66 0.38 -6.52
CA PRO A 286 10.82 -0.71 -6.04
C PRO A 286 11.54 -2.07 -6.08
N SER A 287 12.44 -2.31 -7.04
CA SER A 287 13.22 -3.57 -7.09
C SER A 287 14.13 -3.75 -5.88
N ASN A 288 14.82 -2.68 -5.45
CA ASN A 288 15.68 -2.75 -4.28
C ASN A 288 14.87 -2.76 -2.99
N LEU A 289 13.76 -2.01 -2.94
CA LEU A 289 12.83 -2.05 -1.82
C LEU A 289 12.26 -3.46 -1.60
N LEU A 290 11.89 -4.16 -2.67
CA LEU A 290 11.40 -5.54 -2.60
C LEU A 290 12.43 -6.49 -1.99
N LYS A 291 13.73 -6.33 -2.33
CA LYS A 291 14.80 -7.13 -1.71
C LYS A 291 14.90 -6.90 -0.21
N ARG A 292 14.68 -5.66 0.26
CA ARG A 292 14.68 -5.30 1.68
C ARG A 292 13.48 -5.92 2.42
N ILE A 293 12.30 -5.87 1.81
CA ILE A 293 11.07 -6.50 2.33
C ILE A 293 11.23 -8.03 2.42
N GLN A 294 11.80 -8.68 1.40
CA GLN A 294 12.04 -10.13 1.40
C GLN A 294 12.98 -10.58 2.53
N LYS A 295 13.94 -9.73 2.91
CA LYS A 295 14.82 -9.95 4.06
C LYS A 295 14.15 -9.64 5.41
N LYS A 296 12.93 -9.13 5.40
CA LYS A 296 12.17 -8.67 6.58
C LYS A 296 12.97 -7.61 7.36
N GLU A 297 13.68 -6.76 6.66
CA GLU A 297 14.44 -5.67 7.28
C GLU A 297 13.49 -4.69 7.97
N GLY A 298 13.84 -4.27 9.18
CA GLY A 298 13.28 -3.08 9.83
C GLY A 298 14.19 -1.87 9.62
N THR A 299 13.76 -0.72 10.12
CA THR A 299 14.60 0.48 10.14
C THR A 299 15.69 0.39 11.22
N PRO A 300 16.76 1.20 11.17
CA PRO A 300 17.79 1.21 12.22
C PRO A 300 17.26 1.41 13.64
N ALA A 301 16.23 2.25 13.85
CA ALA A 301 15.63 2.46 15.17
C ALA A 301 14.60 1.39 15.55
N LYS A 302 14.07 0.62 14.59
CA LYS A 302 13.09 -0.47 14.79
C LYS A 302 13.49 -1.75 14.05
N PRO A 303 14.67 -2.34 14.32
CA PRO A 303 15.20 -3.45 13.51
C PRO A 303 14.40 -4.75 13.63
N SER A 304 13.60 -4.90 14.70
CA SER A 304 12.76 -6.07 14.95
C SER A 304 11.36 -5.97 14.33
N VAL A 305 11.00 -4.83 13.75
CA VAL A 305 9.70 -4.59 13.11
C VAL A 305 9.95 -4.45 11.61
N PRO A 306 9.62 -5.48 10.80
CA PRO A 306 9.79 -5.40 9.36
C PRO A 306 9.00 -4.23 8.78
N ILE A 307 9.55 -3.59 7.75
CA ILE A 307 8.83 -2.54 7.03
C ILE A 307 7.52 -3.07 6.43
N ASP A 308 6.45 -2.31 6.59
CA ASP A 308 5.14 -2.56 6.02
C ASP A 308 4.80 -1.46 5.02
N ILE A 309 4.67 -1.82 3.74
CA ILE A 309 4.67 -0.87 2.62
C ILE A 309 3.59 -1.19 1.59
N TYR A 310 2.96 -0.13 1.08
CA TYR A 310 2.23 -0.11 -0.18
C TYR A 310 3.01 0.70 -1.23
N VAL A 311 3.32 0.06 -2.36
CA VAL A 311 3.99 0.72 -3.49
C VAL A 311 2.97 1.46 -4.34
N PHE A 312 3.26 2.74 -4.60
CA PHE A 312 2.51 3.61 -5.47
C PHE A 312 3.12 3.60 -6.88
N ALA A 313 2.44 3.12 -7.92
CA ALA A 313 1.10 2.48 -7.91
C ALA A 313 1.03 1.32 -8.91
N LEU A 314 -0.10 0.60 -8.93
CA LEU A 314 -0.28 -0.54 -9.84
C LEU A 314 -0.18 -0.11 -11.31
N PHE A 315 -0.91 0.93 -11.71
CA PHE A 315 -1.00 1.38 -13.10
C PHE A 315 -0.57 2.83 -13.26
N ASN A 316 -0.18 3.19 -14.46
CA ASN A 316 -0.14 4.58 -14.88
C ASN A 316 -1.56 5.13 -14.96
N GLU A 317 -1.81 6.27 -14.33
CA GLU A 317 -3.15 6.86 -14.16
C GLU A 317 -3.28 8.13 -15.01
N ASN A 318 -3.80 8.00 -16.23
CA ASN A 318 -3.76 9.04 -17.26
C ASN A 318 -4.62 10.29 -16.96
N LEU A 319 -5.57 10.23 -16.01
CA LEU A 319 -6.42 11.35 -15.60
C LEU A 319 -5.86 12.12 -14.40
N LYS A 320 -4.74 11.69 -13.80
CA LYS A 320 -4.10 12.46 -12.72
C LYS A 320 -3.64 13.83 -13.23
N THR A 321 -4.01 14.88 -12.49
CA THR A 321 -3.64 16.27 -12.79
C THR A 321 -2.25 16.60 -12.24
N GLY A 322 -1.70 17.76 -12.59
CA GLY A 322 -0.38 18.21 -12.12
C GLY A 322 0.77 17.78 -13.03
N ALA A 323 1.95 17.59 -12.45
CA ALA A 323 3.20 17.31 -13.16
C ALA A 323 3.14 16.00 -13.98
N THR A 324 4.00 15.86 -14.98
CA THR A 324 4.04 14.63 -15.80
C THR A 324 4.31 13.37 -14.99
N SER A 325 5.08 13.45 -13.91
CA SER A 325 5.32 12.34 -12.99
C SER A 325 4.04 11.68 -12.47
N GLU A 326 3.00 12.47 -12.19
CA GLU A 326 1.75 11.99 -11.60
C GLU A 326 1.07 10.92 -12.46
N ARG A 327 1.28 10.95 -13.78
CA ARG A 327 0.70 9.98 -14.73
C ARG A 327 1.61 8.77 -14.99
N ASN A 328 2.76 8.67 -14.32
CA ASN A 328 3.85 7.76 -14.67
C ASN A 328 4.46 6.99 -13.47
N TYR A 329 3.72 6.83 -12.37
CA TYR A 329 4.12 6.03 -11.19
C TYR A 329 3.81 4.53 -11.30
N GLY A 330 3.11 4.09 -12.35
CA GLY A 330 2.65 2.73 -12.50
C GLY A 330 3.78 1.72 -12.63
N LEU A 331 3.64 0.59 -11.95
CA LEU A 331 4.41 -0.63 -12.22
C LEU A 331 4.04 -1.22 -13.59
N PHE A 332 2.80 -1.03 -14.02
CA PHE A 332 2.26 -1.51 -15.28
C PHE A 332 1.61 -0.39 -16.09
N TYR A 333 1.63 -0.53 -17.41
CA TYR A 333 0.75 0.20 -18.29
C TYR A 333 -0.69 -0.32 -18.14
N PRO A 334 -1.71 0.48 -18.55
CA PRO A 334 -3.11 0.06 -18.51
C PRO A 334 -3.41 -1.23 -19.29
N ASP A 335 -2.60 -1.60 -20.28
CA ASP A 335 -2.76 -2.86 -21.02
C ASP A 335 -2.23 -4.09 -20.26
N GLY A 336 -1.62 -3.89 -19.08
CA GLY A 336 -1.03 -4.93 -18.26
C GLY A 336 0.44 -5.24 -18.54
N THR A 337 1.05 -4.57 -19.51
CA THR A 337 2.48 -4.71 -19.77
C THR A 337 3.29 -4.02 -18.66
N PRO A 338 4.36 -4.64 -18.14
CA PRO A 338 5.21 -3.99 -17.15
C PRO A 338 5.87 -2.74 -17.75
N VAL A 339 5.86 -1.62 -17.02
CA VAL A 339 6.66 -0.44 -17.41
C VAL A 339 8.15 -0.74 -17.29
N PHE A 340 8.50 -1.54 -16.29
CA PHE A 340 9.83 -2.07 -15.99
C PHE A 340 9.69 -3.39 -15.23
N ASN A 341 10.77 -4.18 -15.15
CA ASN A 341 10.73 -5.51 -14.54
C ASN A 341 11.23 -5.51 -13.09
N ILE A 342 10.31 -5.52 -12.13
CA ILE A 342 10.65 -5.62 -10.70
C ILE A 342 10.76 -7.06 -10.18
N GLY A 343 10.80 -8.06 -11.08
CA GLY A 343 10.85 -9.47 -10.72
C GLY A 343 9.51 -10.06 -10.24
N LEU A 344 8.40 -9.31 -10.38
CA LEU A 344 7.05 -9.87 -10.26
C LEU A 344 6.69 -10.55 -11.59
N GLN A 345 6.54 -11.87 -11.59
CA GLN A 345 6.10 -12.61 -12.77
C GLN A 345 4.58 -12.80 -12.71
N GLY A 346 3.85 -12.24 -13.68
CA GLY A 346 2.40 -12.40 -13.83
C GLY A 346 1.97 -11.90 -15.20
N SER A 347 0.84 -12.39 -15.70
CA SER A 347 0.31 -12.05 -17.04
C SER A 347 -1.14 -11.61 -16.94
N VAL A 348 -1.51 -10.57 -17.70
CA VAL A 348 -2.92 -10.24 -17.91
C VAL A 348 -3.51 -11.25 -18.89
N PRO A 349 -4.64 -11.90 -18.56
CA PRO A 349 -5.36 -12.71 -19.53
C PRO A 349 -5.75 -11.86 -20.75
N GLY A 350 -5.44 -12.37 -21.95
CA GLY A 350 -5.83 -11.74 -23.20
C GLY A 350 -7.36 -11.57 -23.29
N VAL A 351 -7.80 -10.55 -24.03
CA VAL A 351 -9.22 -10.34 -24.34
C VAL A 351 -9.66 -11.50 -25.24
N ILE A 352 -10.46 -12.43 -24.72
CA ILE A 352 -11.18 -13.37 -25.58
C ILE A 352 -12.33 -12.60 -26.20
N TYR A 353 -12.16 -12.14 -27.45
CA TYR A 353 -13.30 -11.78 -28.26
C TYR A 353 -14.08 -13.07 -28.55
N SER A 354 -15.15 -13.33 -27.81
CA SER A 354 -16.12 -14.32 -28.25
C SER A 354 -16.85 -13.72 -29.46
N SER A 355 -16.37 -14.02 -30.67
CA SER A 355 -17.20 -13.88 -31.85
C SER A 355 -18.41 -14.80 -31.65
N ALA A 356 -19.58 -14.20 -31.50
CA ALA A 356 -20.82 -14.94 -31.51
C ALA A 356 -20.92 -15.67 -32.85
N SER A 357 -20.77 -17.00 -32.84
CA SER A 357 -21.29 -17.87 -33.90
C SER A 357 -21.61 -19.23 -33.32
N ASN A 358 -22.91 -19.44 -33.09
CA ASN A 358 -23.63 -20.70 -33.06
C ASN A 358 -23.22 -21.74 -31.99
N ILE A 359 -23.97 -21.69 -30.90
CA ILE A 359 -24.26 -22.83 -30.03
C ILE A 359 -24.81 -23.98 -30.90
N LYS A 360 -24.10 -25.11 -30.92
CA LYS A 360 -24.72 -26.44 -30.91
C LYS A 360 -24.06 -27.26 -29.81
N LEU A 361 -24.79 -27.46 -28.73
CA LEU A 361 -24.51 -28.48 -27.73
C LEU A 361 -24.67 -29.86 -28.39
N THR A 362 -23.58 -30.61 -28.51
CA THR A 362 -23.64 -32.07 -28.68
C THR A 362 -23.11 -32.71 -27.41
N VAL A 363 -24.02 -33.34 -26.68
CA VAL A 363 -23.74 -34.20 -25.52
C VAL A 363 -23.08 -35.50 -26.04
N PRO A 364 -21.98 -35.99 -25.46
CA PRO A 364 -21.50 -37.33 -25.75
C PRO A 364 -22.31 -38.35 -24.94
N GLU A 365 -22.96 -39.28 -25.63
CA GLU A 365 -23.49 -40.51 -25.02
C GLU A 365 -22.33 -41.39 -24.53
N PHE A 366 -22.45 -41.88 -23.31
CA PHE A 366 -21.58 -42.91 -22.74
C PHE A 366 -21.91 -44.27 -23.36
N GLN A 367 -20.88 -44.99 -23.79
CA GLN A 367 -20.81 -46.45 -23.72
C GLN A 367 -19.60 -46.86 -22.88
#